data_AF-A0A495VJ47-F1
#
_entry.id   AF-A0A495VJ47-F1
#
_cell.length_a   1.000
_cell.length_b   1.000
_cell.length_c   1.000
_cell.angle_alpha   90.00
_cell.angle_beta   90.00
_cell.angle_gamma   90.00
#
_symmetry.space_group_name_H-M   'P 1'
#
loop_
_entity.id
_entity.type
_entity.pdbx_description
1 polymer ?
#
loop_
_entity_poly.entity_id
_entity_poly.type
_entity_poly.pdbx_seq_one_letter_code
_entity_poly.pdbx_strand_id
1 'polypeptide(L)' 'MKWLRESNRPRHILYGFFGALIGTLLFSIGLAIGKEYGDKAWGGKFDRLDLWATLIGGIAGQIIQLFIIWIIIKLI' A
#
# COMPACT_ATOMS: atom_id res chain seq x y z
N MET A 1 -14.62 -11.05 8.76
CA MET A 1 -13.52 -11.06 7.75
C MET A 1 -13.99 -11.03 6.28
N LYS A 2 -15.29 -10.98 5.95
CA LYS A 2 -15.76 -10.92 4.55
C LYS A 2 -15.24 -9.68 3.78
N TRP A 3 -15.17 -8.53 4.46
CA TRP A 3 -14.70 -7.28 3.86
C TRP A 3 -13.26 -7.33 3.31
N LEU A 4 -12.34 -8.15 3.84
CA LEU A 4 -10.97 -8.22 3.32
C LEU A 4 -10.83 -9.14 2.10
N ARG A 5 -11.81 -10.02 1.86
CA ARG A 5 -11.77 -11.04 0.81
C ARG A 5 -12.80 -10.83 -0.31
N GLU A 6 -13.75 -9.93 -0.14
CA GLU A 6 -14.78 -9.60 -1.15
C GLU A 6 -14.26 -8.76 -2.33
N SER A 7 -13.10 -8.11 -2.18
CA SER A 7 -12.46 -7.30 -3.24
C SER A 7 -11.01 -7.75 -3.43
N ASN A 8 -10.34 -7.16 -4.42
CA ASN A 8 -8.91 -7.24 -4.67
C ASN A 8 -8.04 -6.62 -3.57
N ARG A 9 -8.63 -6.26 -2.41
CA ARG A 9 -8.00 -5.61 -1.22
C ARG A 9 -6.68 -6.22 -0.75
N PRO A 10 -6.47 -7.56 -0.76
CA PRO A 10 -5.16 -8.12 -0.44
C PRO A 10 -4.07 -7.62 -1.40
N ARG A 11 -4.40 -7.43 -2.69
CA ARG A 11 -3.49 -6.80 -3.64
C ARG A 11 -3.30 -5.32 -3.38
N HIS A 12 -4.30 -4.59 -2.86
CA HIS A 12 -4.13 -3.18 -2.46
C HIS A 12 -3.16 -3.06 -1.29
N ILE A 13 -3.28 -3.92 -0.28
CA ILE A 13 -2.35 -4.01 0.85
C ILE A 13 -0.93 -4.27 0.36
N LEU A 14 -0.72 -5.28 -0.50
CA LEU A 14 0.60 -5.57 -1.05
C LEU A 14 1.17 -4.40 -1.87
N TYR A 15 0.33 -3.74 -2.67
CA TYR A 15 0.74 -2.59 -3.47
C TYR A 15 1.26 -1.44 -2.59
N GLY A 16 0.53 -1.13 -1.52
CA GLY A 16 0.94 -0.12 -0.55
C GLY A 16 2.20 -0.54 0.21
N PHE A 17 2.29 -1.80 0.61
CA PHE A 17 3.46 -2.33 1.32
C PHE A 17 4.75 -2.16 0.51
N PHE A 18 4.77 -2.65 -0.74
CA PHE A 18 5.95 -2.50 -1.59
C PHE A 18 6.21 -1.05 -1.97
N GLY A 19 5.15 -0.25 -2.17
CA GLY A 19 5.26 1.18 -2.37
C GLY A 19 6.04 1.88 -1.26
N ALA A 20 5.68 1.64 0.00
CA ALA A 20 6.36 2.26 1.14
C ALA A 20 7.74 1.67 1.38
N LEU A 21 7.95 0.39 1.06
CA LEU A 21 9.25 -0.26 1.22
C LEU A 21 10.32 0.35 0.29
N ILE A 22 9.95 0.65 -0.96
CA ILE A 22 10.84 1.25 -1.96
C ILE A 22 10.93 2.77 -1.77
N GLY A 23 9.79 3.42 -1.52
CA GLY A 23 9.67 4.87 -1.40
C GLY A 23 9.41 5.28 0.04
N THR A 24 8.25 5.87 0.28
CA THR A 24 7.75 6.19 1.61
C THR A 24 6.23 6.05 1.64
N LEU A 25 5.61 6.31 2.80
CA LEU A 25 4.15 6.37 2.93
C LEU A 25 3.52 7.36 1.94
N LEU A 26 4.17 8.49 1.65
CA LEU A 26 3.69 9.47 0.66
C LEU A 26 3.64 8.88 -0.75
N PHE A 27 4.66 8.09 -1.12
CA PHE A 27 4.66 7.37 -2.38
C PHE A 27 3.51 6.36 -2.45
N SER A 28 3.25 5.65 -1.36
CA SER A 28 2.12 4.70 -1.26
C SER A 28 0.76 5.38 -1.39
N ILE A 29 0.61 6.60 -0.88
CA ILE A 29 -0.62 7.41 -1.06
C ILE A 29 -0.84 7.72 -2.55
N GLY A 30 0.20 8.16 -3.26
CA GLY A 30 0.13 8.39 -4.71
C GLY A 30 -0.22 7.11 -5.48
N LEU A 31 0.39 5.99 -5.11
CA LEU A 31 0.07 4.67 -5.70
C LEU A 31 -1.36 4.22 -5.41
N ALA A 32 -1.88 4.48 -4.21
CA ALA A 32 -3.26 4.14 -3.84
C ALA A 32 -4.26 4.87 -4.73
N ILE A 33 -4.06 6.17 -4.94
CA ILE A 33 -4.90 6.98 -5.82
C ILE A 33 -4.77 6.50 -7.27
N GLY A 34 -3.54 6.26 -7.74
CA GLY A 34 -3.30 5.82 -9.11
C GLY A 34 -3.90 4.45 -9.43
N LYS A 35 -3.79 3.50 -8.49
CA LYS A 35 -4.39 2.17 -8.63
C LYS A 35 -5.91 2.25 -8.70
N GLU A 36 -6.53 3.03 -7.83
CA GLU A 36 -7.99 3.19 -7.79
C GLU A 36 -8.52 3.94 -9.02
N TYR A 37 -7.76 4.90 -9.55
CA TYR A 37 -8.04 5.52 -10.84
C TYR A 37 -7.95 4.51 -12.00
N GLY A 38 -6.97 3.62 -11.97
CA GLY A 38 -6.84 2.52 -12.94
C GLY A 38 -8.02 1.55 -12.88
N ASP A 39 -8.41 1.12 -11.68
CA ASP A 39 -9.58 0.26 -11.49
C ASP A 39 -10.86 0.92 -12.00
N LYS A 40 -11.04 2.24 -11.75
CA LYS A 40 -12.15 3.01 -12.33
C LYS A 40 -12.10 3.11 -13.85
N ALA A 41 -10.91 3.29 -14.43
CA ALA A 41 -10.74 3.38 -15.88
C ALA A 41 -11.09 2.06 -16.59
N TRP A 42 -10.93 0.92 -15.92
CA TRP A 42 -11.22 -0.42 -16.45
C TRP A 42 -12.65 -0.91 -16.13
N GLY A 43 -13.55 0.02 -15.77
CA GLY A 43 -14.97 -0.28 -15.51
C GLY A 43 -15.29 -0.65 -14.06
N GLY A 44 -14.30 -0.59 -13.17
CA GLY A 44 -14.48 -0.71 -11.72
C GLY A 44 -15.09 0.53 -11.08
N LYS A 45 -15.39 0.44 -9.78
CA LYS A 45 -15.84 1.57 -8.96
C LYS A 45 -14.71 2.03 -8.07
N PHE A 46 -14.64 3.34 -7.84
CA PHE A 46 -13.72 3.90 -6.86
C PHE A 46 -14.20 3.52 -5.44
N ASP A 47 -13.50 2.58 -4.82
CA ASP A 47 -13.75 2.07 -3.49
C ASP A 47 -12.79 2.71 -2.47
N ARG A 48 -13.37 3.45 -1.52
CA ARG A 48 -12.59 4.06 -0.43
C ARG A 48 -11.95 3.01 0.47
N LEU A 49 -12.53 1.80 0.58
CA LEU A 49 -11.95 0.71 1.36
C LEU A 49 -10.65 0.20 0.74
N ASP A 50 -10.51 0.29 -0.59
CA ASP A 50 -9.33 -0.17 -1.31
C ASP A 50 -8.17 0.84 -1.17
N LEU A 51 -8.51 2.13 -1.04
CA LEU A 51 -7.61 3.18 -0.54
C LEU A 51 -7.12 2.90 0.89
N TRP A 52 -8.02 2.64 1.84
CA TRP A 52 -7.64 2.33 3.22
C TRP A 52 -6.79 1.06 3.31
N ALA A 53 -7.12 0.04 2.52
CA ALA A 53 -6.33 -1.19 2.42
C ALA A 53 -4.90 -0.90 1.92
N THR A 54 -4.75 -0.03 0.92
CA THR A 54 -3.43 0.39 0.43
C THR A 54 -2.65 1.17 1.50
N LEU A 55 -3.30 2.06 2.23
CA LEU A 55 -2.68 2.83 3.32
C LEU A 55 -2.20 1.93 4.45
N ILE A 56 -2.99 0.94 4.86
CA ILE A 56 -2.59 -0.05 5.88
C ILE A 56 -1.34 -0.81 5.41
N GLY A 57 -1.32 -1.22 4.14
CA GLY A 57 -0.14 -1.79 3.51
C GLY A 57 1.07 -0.86 3.58
N GLY A 58 0.89 0.41 3.21
CA GLY A 58 1.93 1.43 3.24
C GLY A 58 2.50 1.68 4.65
N ILE A 59 1.66 1.72 5.68
CA ILE A 59 2.12 1.84 7.08
C ILE A 59 3.00 0.64 7.44
N ALA A 60 2.54 -0.59 7.15
CA ALA A 60 3.32 -1.79 7.40
C ALA A 60 4.66 -1.78 6.63
N GLY A 61 4.64 -1.37 5.36
CA GLY A 61 5.84 -1.25 4.53
C GLY A 61 6.83 -0.21 5.09
N GLN A 62 6.33 0.94 5.54
CA GLN A 62 7.15 2.00 6.13
C GLN A 62 7.84 1.56 7.43
N ILE A 63 7.12 0.81 8.29
CA ILE A 63 7.69 0.25 9.53
C ILE A 63 8.84 -0.70 9.20
N ILE A 64 8.64 -1.61 8.24
CA ILE A 64 9.67 -2.56 7.82
C ILE A 64 10.85 -1.83 7.15
N GLN A 65 10.58 -0.83 6.32
CA GLN A 65 11.62 -0.02 5.69
C GLN A 65 12.52 0.66 6.75
N LEU A 66 11.91 1.31 7.74
CA LEU A 66 12.65 1.96 8.83
C LEU A 66 13.47 0.94 9.64
N PHE A 67 12.92 -0.25 9.88
CA PHE A 67 13.66 -1.33 10.55
C PHE A 67 14.88 -1.80 9.75
N ILE A 68 14.74 -1.96 8.42
CA ILE A 68 15.86 -2.33 7.53
C ILE A 68 16.93 -1.23 7.53
N ILE A 69 16.53 0.04 7.39
CA ILE A 69 17.44 1.19 7.42
C ILE A 69 18.20 1.24 8.76
N TRP A 70 17.50 1.02 9.87
CA TRP A 70 18.11 0.99 11.21
C TRP A 70 19.17 -0.12 11.34
N ILE A 71 18.89 -1.33 10.83
CA ILE A 71 19.87 -2.43 10.80
C ILE A 71 21.09 -2.04 9.96
N ILE A 72 20.89 -1.49 8.77
CA ILE A 72 22.00 -1.08 7.88
C ILE A 72 22.89 -0.06 8.57
N ILE A 73 22.31 0.97 9.20
CA ILE A 73 23.06 2.00 9.93
C ILE A 73 23.84 1.40 11.12
N LYS A 74 23.33 0.34 11.76
CA LYS A 74 24.04 -0.34 12.85
C LYS A 74 25.17 -1.26 12.40
N LEU A 75 25.16 -1.71 11.15
CA LEU A 75 26.16 -2.61 10.58
C LEU A 75 27.35 -1.89 9.94
N ILE A 76 27.19 -0.60 9.62
CA ILE A 76 28.23 0.29 9.11
C ILE A 76 28.93 0.97 10.29
#